data_AF-A0A1Q9CXS2-F1
#
_entry.id   AF-A0A1Q9CXS2-F1
#
_cell.length_a   1.000
_cell.length_b   1.000
_cell.length_c   1.000
_cell.angle_alpha   90.00
_cell.angle_beta   90.00
_cell.angle_gamma   90.00
#
_symmetry.space_group_name_H-M   'P 1'
#
loop_
_entity.id
_entity.type
_entity.pdbx_description
1 polymer ?
#
loop_
_entity_poly.entity_id
_entity_poly.type
_entity_poly.pdbx_seq_one_letter_code
_entity_poly.pdbx_strand_id
1 'polypeptide(L)'
;MEHSMWWIHKPRLVEGPGLHEAPASAPSLDVLAEALQVASGLLGRATQRSPPPEIVEVQHVLKRCLDLTKDMPRPLLREEALAAEHDKVTAFEARFHAFIVEVVQWVKQVPEGGMALLPAGWLCNSVSKEEEDADDCGHCVLLVLVRGKGESSETCDLAVVNTGDGLQYHPVVATGQAPHPSMPLRDSLVLSGCSRAGLCSSAFWYLIYRQLLFPCDSNGPRFLYGVVLPFANKKPLRVNNSSKSEKWTRPLPIPAGGDKSFALCVERALLLCFAAAGLSKDEASWWATVRSRVGLLETIEEALPTEASKTTPGELALVHVAASALCRAAAEHAQHFKSSRYPEPGAYEEVRRLADRVLQKVALLEESGGELQSAQPPPAALPLLQESATRFEHFERLVKEDVEKLKGEVDPPRILIPVLTSRLPVSIRTPLEAASCCRLTAQLLTLLINQQDQIAHAPASCFAVVAHLLTRLLPMPLPIDHPRKAELCFWSQDMVYETKADLMRHLYLIRAQTS
;
A
#
# COMPACT_ATOMS: atom_id res chain seq x y z
N MET A 1 -13.05 -39.45 -50.27
CA MET A 1 -11.99 -39.29 -49.26
C MET A 1 -11.76 -37.79 -49.18
N GLU A 2 -12.50 -37.11 -48.31
CA GLU A 2 -12.17 -36.84 -46.88
C GLU A 2 -11.43 -35.49 -46.76
N HIS A 3 -11.56 -34.65 -45.74
CA HIS A 3 -12.61 -34.32 -44.76
C HIS A 3 -12.03 -33.10 -43.96
N SER A 4 -12.85 -32.06 -43.70
CA SER A 4 -12.90 -31.17 -42.50
C SER A 4 -11.65 -30.73 -41.70
N MET A 5 -11.52 -29.42 -41.41
CA MET A 5 -11.63 -28.82 -40.04
C MET A 5 -11.21 -27.34 -39.97
N TRP A 6 -12.09 -26.45 -39.45
CA TRP A 6 -11.75 -25.18 -38.75
C TRP A 6 -12.92 -24.77 -37.81
N TRP A 7 -12.57 -24.13 -36.67
CA TRP A 7 -13.34 -23.26 -35.72
C TRP A 7 -13.67 -23.76 -34.28
N ILE A 8 -13.31 -22.92 -33.29
CA ILE A 8 -13.98 -22.43 -32.04
C ILE A 8 -12.90 -21.62 -31.25
N HIS A 9 -13.07 -20.48 -30.58
CA HIS A 9 -13.88 -19.25 -30.72
C HIS A 9 -13.20 -18.17 -29.83
N LYS A 10 -12.62 -17.11 -30.41
CA LYS A 10 -12.61 -15.78 -29.79
C LYS A 10 -13.91 -15.08 -30.24
N PRO A 11 -14.65 -14.38 -29.38
CA PRO A 11 -15.76 -13.57 -29.84
C PRO A 11 -15.21 -12.45 -30.74
N ARG A 12 -15.64 -12.45 -32.00
CA ARG A 12 -15.46 -11.31 -32.91
C ARG A 12 -16.30 -10.15 -32.37
N LEU A 13 -15.63 -9.04 -32.08
CA LEU A 13 -16.25 -7.72 -32.13
C LEU A 13 -16.90 -7.60 -33.51
N VAL A 14 -18.20 -7.37 -33.51
CA VAL A 14 -18.94 -6.96 -34.70
C VAL A 14 -18.44 -5.55 -35.04
N GLU A 15 -17.71 -5.42 -36.14
CA GLU A 15 -17.48 -4.13 -36.79
C GLU A 15 -18.82 -3.62 -37.32
N GLY A 16 -19.56 -2.93 -36.45
CA GLY A 16 -20.60 -1.99 -36.86
C GLY A 16 -19.98 -0.61 -37.07
N PRO A 17 -20.55 0.26 -37.94
CA PRO A 17 -20.17 1.65 -38.00
C PRO A 17 -20.72 2.35 -36.75
N GLY A 18 -19.90 2.36 -35.71
CA GLY A 18 -20.13 3.08 -34.48
C GLY A 18 -18.82 3.10 -33.71
N LEU A 19 -18.10 4.22 -33.78
CA LEU A 19 -16.97 4.53 -32.93
C LEU A 19 -17.43 4.45 -31.47
N HIS A 20 -17.36 3.27 -30.87
CA HIS A 20 -17.34 3.13 -29.43
C HIS A 20 -15.91 3.45 -28.99
N GLU A 21 -15.68 4.73 -28.71
CA GLU A 21 -14.53 5.17 -27.92
C GLU A 21 -14.44 4.28 -26.68
N ALA A 22 -13.29 3.61 -26.49
CA ALA A 22 -13.03 2.87 -25.27
C ALA A 22 -13.19 3.83 -24.09
N PRO A 23 -13.96 3.49 -23.04
CA PRO A 23 -14.10 4.38 -21.89
C PRO A 23 -12.71 4.61 -21.29
N ALA A 24 -12.38 5.87 -20.98
CA ALA A 24 -11.18 6.22 -20.23
C ALA A 24 -11.03 5.27 -19.04
N SER A 25 -10.03 4.40 -19.10
CA SER A 25 -9.76 3.44 -18.04
C SER A 25 -9.13 4.18 -16.87
N ALA A 26 -9.59 3.87 -15.66
CA ALA A 26 -8.90 4.23 -14.43
C ALA A 26 -8.32 2.94 -13.84
N PRO A 27 -7.14 2.48 -14.33
CA PRO A 27 -6.47 1.26 -13.89
C PRO A 27 -6.53 1.05 -12.36
N SER A 28 -6.28 2.09 -11.57
CA SER A 28 -6.30 2.00 -10.11
C SER A 28 -7.67 1.61 -9.56
N LEU A 29 -8.76 2.15 -10.12
CA LEU A 29 -10.13 1.81 -9.71
C LEU A 29 -10.51 0.40 -10.15
N ASP A 30 -10.05 -0.03 -11.33
CA ASP A 30 -10.31 -1.38 -11.85
C ASP A 30 -9.58 -2.43 -11.00
N VAL A 31 -8.32 -2.21 -10.65
CA VAL A 31 -7.56 -3.09 -9.75
C VAL A 31 -8.19 -3.12 -8.36
N LEU A 32 -8.67 -1.98 -7.83
CA LEU A 32 -9.42 -1.96 -6.57
C LEU A 32 -10.72 -2.79 -6.66
N ALA A 33 -11.47 -2.66 -7.76
CA ALA A 33 -12.70 -3.43 -7.98
C ALA A 33 -12.42 -4.93 -8.03
N GLU A 34 -11.33 -5.34 -8.69
CA GLU A 34 -10.86 -6.74 -8.69
C GLU A 34 -10.48 -7.21 -7.30
N ALA A 35 -9.73 -6.42 -6.53
CA ALA A 35 -9.35 -6.76 -5.15
C ALA A 35 -10.59 -6.93 -4.25
N LEU A 36 -11.57 -6.03 -4.34
CA LEU A 36 -12.84 -6.12 -3.62
C LEU A 36 -13.67 -7.34 -4.06
N GLN A 37 -13.68 -7.66 -5.35
CA GLN A 37 -14.37 -8.83 -5.91
C GLN A 37 -13.76 -10.13 -5.40
N VAL A 38 -12.43 -10.23 -5.39
CA VAL A 38 -11.68 -11.37 -4.83
C VAL A 38 -11.99 -11.48 -3.35
N ALA A 39 -11.82 -10.41 -2.57
CA ALA A 39 -12.09 -10.44 -1.13
C ALA A 39 -13.53 -10.85 -0.80
N SER A 40 -14.52 -10.37 -1.57
CA SER A 40 -15.92 -10.78 -1.40
C SER A 40 -16.13 -12.25 -1.70
N GLY A 41 -15.46 -12.80 -2.72
CA GLY A 41 -15.52 -14.23 -3.03
C GLY A 41 -14.86 -15.08 -1.95
N LEU A 42 -13.68 -14.68 -1.49
CA LEU A 42 -12.92 -15.37 -0.44
C LEU A 42 -13.70 -15.39 0.89
N LEU A 43 -14.28 -14.26 1.29
CA LEU A 43 -15.08 -14.19 2.50
C LEU A 43 -16.37 -14.99 2.38
N GLY A 44 -17.00 -15.01 1.19
CA GLY A 44 -18.15 -15.86 0.89
C GLY A 44 -17.85 -17.36 1.03
N ARG A 45 -16.69 -17.81 0.56
CA ARG A 45 -16.22 -19.20 0.74
C ARG A 45 -15.92 -19.51 2.20
N ALA A 46 -15.23 -18.61 2.88
CA ALA A 46 -14.86 -18.78 4.29
C ALA A 46 -16.05 -18.90 5.26
N THR A 47 -17.27 -18.58 4.83
CA THR A 47 -18.47 -18.49 5.66
C THR A 47 -19.53 -19.56 5.38
N GLN A 48 -19.25 -20.54 4.52
CA GLN A 48 -20.25 -21.55 4.10
C GLN A 48 -20.87 -22.36 5.25
N ARG A 49 -20.24 -22.40 6.43
CA ARG A 49 -20.78 -23.00 7.66
C ARG A 49 -21.34 -21.91 8.58
N SER A 50 -22.62 -21.55 8.39
CA SER A 50 -23.40 -20.65 9.27
C SER A 50 -22.61 -19.44 9.80
N PRO A 51 -22.42 -18.39 8.99
CA PRO A 51 -21.60 -17.26 9.40
C PRO A 51 -22.18 -16.55 10.63
N PRO A 52 -21.32 -16.06 11.54
CA PRO A 52 -21.72 -15.12 12.58
C PRO A 52 -22.37 -13.88 11.94
N PRO A 53 -23.37 -13.26 12.59
CA PRO A 53 -24.07 -12.09 12.04
C PRO A 53 -23.12 -10.93 11.72
N GLU A 54 -22.04 -10.77 12.49
CA GLU A 54 -20.99 -9.78 12.27
C GLU A 54 -20.30 -9.99 10.91
N ILE A 55 -20.08 -11.24 10.50
CA ILE A 55 -19.46 -11.55 9.22
C ILE A 55 -20.41 -11.29 8.06
N VAL A 56 -21.70 -11.60 8.24
CA VAL A 56 -22.75 -11.32 7.25
C VAL A 56 -22.88 -9.81 7.02
N GLU A 57 -22.81 -9.01 8.08
CA GLU A 57 -22.82 -7.55 7.99
C GLU A 57 -21.63 -7.04 7.17
N VAL A 58 -20.40 -7.49 7.49
CA VAL A 58 -19.19 -7.09 6.76
C VAL A 58 -19.23 -7.54 5.29
N GLN A 59 -19.78 -8.72 4.99
CA GLN A 59 -19.98 -9.16 3.60
C GLN A 59 -20.92 -8.25 2.82
N HIS A 60 -22.04 -7.83 3.42
CA HIS A 60 -22.96 -6.89 2.78
C HIS A 60 -22.29 -5.55 2.51
N VAL A 61 -21.55 -5.03 3.49
CA VAL A 61 -20.83 -3.76 3.38
C VAL A 61 -19.73 -3.83 2.31
N LEU A 62 -18.97 -4.92 2.25
CA LEU A 62 -17.95 -5.15 1.23
C LEU A 62 -18.54 -5.25 -0.17
N LYS A 63 -19.63 -6.01 -0.33
CA LYS A 63 -20.33 -6.12 -1.61
C LYS A 63 -20.87 -4.77 -2.05
N ARG A 64 -21.41 -3.97 -1.12
CA ARG A 64 -21.91 -2.64 -1.46
C ARG A 64 -20.80 -1.68 -1.87
N CYS A 65 -19.64 -1.76 -1.22
CA CYS A 65 -18.43 -1.03 -1.64
C CYS A 65 -18.03 -1.41 -3.07
N LEU A 66 -18.02 -2.71 -3.39
CA LEU A 66 -17.71 -3.21 -4.73
C LEU A 66 -18.71 -2.70 -5.79
N ASP A 67 -20.00 -2.76 -5.49
CA ASP A 67 -21.05 -2.25 -6.38
C ASP A 67 -20.82 -0.75 -6.65
N LEU A 68 -20.55 0.05 -5.61
CA LEU A 68 -20.24 1.47 -5.77
C LEU A 68 -18.96 1.74 -6.56
N THR A 69 -17.92 0.91 -6.41
CA THR A 69 -16.70 1.06 -7.23
C THR A 69 -17.01 0.81 -8.69
N LYS A 70 -17.87 -0.16 -9.02
CA LYS A 70 -18.28 -0.49 -10.39
C LYS A 70 -19.23 0.56 -10.99
N ASP A 71 -20.13 1.09 -10.18
CA ASP A 71 -21.14 2.08 -10.59
C ASP A 71 -20.58 3.52 -10.60
N MET A 72 -19.36 3.72 -10.10
CA MET A 72 -18.69 5.02 -10.12
C MET A 72 -18.53 5.51 -11.57
N PRO A 73 -18.91 6.77 -11.87
CA PRO A 73 -18.63 7.35 -13.17
C PRO A 73 -17.14 7.24 -13.50
N ARG A 74 -16.79 6.95 -14.75
CA ARG A 74 -15.38 6.94 -15.17
C ARG A 74 -14.88 8.37 -15.36
N PRO A 75 -13.64 8.69 -14.94
CA PRO A 75 -13.12 10.04 -15.01
C PRO A 75 -13.16 10.55 -16.46
N LEU A 76 -13.53 11.81 -16.64
CA LEU A 76 -13.31 12.49 -17.91
C LEU A 76 -11.88 13.03 -17.90
N LEU A 77 -11.00 12.43 -18.71
CA LEU A 77 -9.65 12.96 -18.87
C LEU A 77 -9.72 14.38 -19.44
N ARG A 78 -8.81 15.26 -19.03
CA ARG A 78 -8.88 16.69 -19.39
C ARG A 78 -8.90 16.92 -20.90
N GLU A 79 -8.16 16.12 -21.66
CA GLU A 79 -8.14 16.19 -23.13
C GLU A 79 -9.49 15.76 -23.72
N GLU A 80 -10.12 14.71 -23.18
CA GLU A 80 -11.46 14.26 -23.57
C GLU A 80 -12.53 15.28 -23.17
N ALA A 81 -12.43 15.90 -21.99
CA ALA A 81 -13.36 16.92 -21.54
C ALA A 81 -13.34 18.19 -22.41
N LEU A 82 -12.17 18.54 -22.97
CA LEU A 82 -12.02 19.67 -23.89
C LEU A 82 -12.53 19.34 -25.31
N ALA A 83 -12.44 18.07 -25.72
CA ALA A 83 -12.94 17.58 -27.00
C ALA A 83 -14.40 17.12 -26.95
N ALA A 84 -14.94 16.88 -25.77
CA ALA A 84 -16.28 16.36 -25.57
C ALA A 84 -17.36 17.39 -25.94
N GLU A 85 -18.39 16.92 -26.62
CA GLU A 85 -19.60 17.68 -26.85
C GLU A 85 -20.25 18.07 -25.51
N HIS A 86 -20.90 19.23 -25.48
CA HIS A 86 -21.59 19.77 -24.29
C HIS A 86 -22.56 18.75 -23.67
N ASP A 87 -23.20 17.93 -24.49
CA ASP A 87 -24.14 16.89 -24.06
C ASP A 87 -23.45 15.75 -23.30
N LYS A 88 -22.22 15.35 -23.70
CA LYS A 88 -21.43 14.32 -23.00
C LYS A 88 -21.02 14.80 -21.59
N VAL A 89 -20.61 16.06 -21.47
CA VAL A 89 -20.25 16.69 -20.19
C VAL A 89 -21.49 16.76 -19.27
N THR A 90 -22.61 17.22 -19.80
CA THR A 90 -23.88 17.32 -19.04
C THR A 90 -24.36 15.94 -18.57
N ALA A 91 -24.25 14.90 -19.40
CA ALA A 91 -24.59 13.54 -19.03
C ALA A 91 -23.65 12.95 -17.97
N PHE A 92 -22.36 13.29 -18.01
CA PHE A 92 -21.41 12.91 -16.97
C PHE A 92 -21.73 13.58 -15.63
N GLU A 93 -21.99 14.89 -15.62
CA GLU A 93 -22.36 15.63 -14.41
C GLU A 93 -23.66 15.08 -13.79
N ALA A 94 -24.65 14.74 -14.62
CA ALA A 94 -25.88 14.12 -14.15
C ALA A 94 -25.65 12.75 -13.49
N ARG A 95 -24.79 11.90 -14.09
CA ARG A 95 -24.39 10.61 -13.50
C ARG A 95 -23.63 10.79 -12.20
N PHE A 96 -22.71 11.76 -12.13
CA PHE A 96 -21.98 12.03 -10.91
C PHE A 96 -22.89 12.55 -9.79
N HIS A 97 -23.83 13.44 -10.10
CA HIS A 97 -24.83 13.88 -9.15
C HIS A 97 -25.67 12.71 -8.63
N ALA A 98 -26.14 11.82 -9.51
CA ALA A 98 -26.89 10.62 -9.12
C ALA A 98 -26.07 9.71 -8.18
N PHE A 99 -24.79 9.48 -8.51
CA PHE A 99 -23.86 8.72 -7.68
C PHE A 99 -23.68 9.33 -6.28
N ILE A 100 -23.49 10.66 -6.17
CA ILE A 100 -23.39 11.34 -4.87
C ILE A 100 -24.69 11.21 -4.07
N VAL A 101 -25.85 11.31 -4.72
CA VAL A 101 -27.15 11.11 -4.05
C VAL A 101 -27.24 9.70 -3.48
N GLU A 102 -26.83 8.68 -4.23
CA GLU A 102 -26.81 7.30 -3.76
C GLU A 102 -25.89 7.11 -2.55
N VAL A 103 -24.65 7.60 -2.62
CA VAL A 103 -23.69 7.53 -1.51
C VAL A 103 -24.27 8.19 -0.25
N VAL A 104 -24.83 9.40 -0.39
CA VAL A 104 -25.43 10.12 0.75
C VAL A 104 -26.62 9.36 1.32
N GLN A 105 -27.47 8.76 0.47
CA GLN A 105 -28.58 7.93 0.94
C GLN A 105 -28.08 6.73 1.73
N TRP A 106 -27.04 6.06 1.24
CA TRP A 106 -26.45 4.94 1.96
C TRP A 106 -25.90 5.35 3.32
N VAL A 107 -25.10 6.42 3.39
CA VAL A 107 -24.53 6.94 4.63
C VAL A 107 -25.63 7.33 5.63
N LYS A 108 -26.75 7.90 5.15
CA LYS A 108 -27.91 8.22 5.99
C LYS A 108 -28.61 6.97 6.56
N GLN A 109 -28.67 5.91 5.78
CA GLN A 109 -29.32 4.64 6.11
C GLN A 109 -28.50 3.75 7.05
N VAL A 110 -27.22 4.07 7.31
CA VAL A 110 -26.40 3.33 8.28
C VAL A 110 -27.09 3.33 9.66
N PRO A 111 -27.48 2.15 10.19
CA PRO A 111 -28.17 2.06 11.47
C PRO A 111 -27.23 2.42 12.63
N GLU A 112 -27.79 2.65 13.81
CA GLU A 112 -26.97 2.89 15.00
C GLU A 112 -26.10 1.68 15.32
N GLY A 113 -24.80 1.91 15.47
CA GLY A 113 -23.83 0.83 15.62
C GLY A 113 -23.51 0.07 14.33
N GLY A 114 -24.11 0.42 13.20
CA GLY A 114 -23.76 -0.14 11.90
C GLY A 114 -22.59 0.58 11.25
N MET A 115 -22.18 0.07 10.10
CA MET A 115 -21.05 0.61 9.34
C MET A 115 -21.32 0.72 7.83
N ALA A 116 -20.44 1.45 7.15
CA ALA A 116 -20.34 1.50 5.69
C ALA A 116 -18.87 1.50 5.27
N LEU A 117 -18.57 0.93 4.10
CA LEU A 117 -17.25 0.88 3.49
C LEU A 117 -17.34 1.56 2.13
N LEU A 118 -16.62 2.65 1.92
CA LEU A 118 -16.74 3.44 0.70
C LEU A 118 -15.39 3.50 -0.03
N PRO A 119 -15.38 3.34 -1.37
CA PRO A 119 -14.18 3.58 -2.15
C PRO A 119 -13.90 5.08 -2.19
N ALA A 120 -12.63 5.46 -2.16
CA ALA A 120 -12.17 6.82 -2.35
C ALA A 120 -10.74 6.78 -2.92
N GLY A 121 -10.15 7.95 -3.18
CA GLY A 121 -8.80 8.04 -3.70
C GLY A 121 -8.60 9.33 -4.47
N TRP A 122 -7.59 9.34 -5.32
CA TRP A 122 -7.30 10.43 -6.23
C TRP A 122 -6.64 9.88 -7.48
N LEU A 123 -6.83 10.58 -8.59
CA LEU A 123 -6.10 10.37 -9.83
C LEU A 123 -5.22 11.58 -10.10
N CYS A 124 -4.00 11.35 -10.57
CA CYS A 124 -3.08 12.42 -10.96
C CYS A 124 -3.28 12.76 -12.44
N ASN A 125 -3.02 14.02 -12.81
CA ASN A 125 -3.14 14.48 -14.20
C ASN A 125 -1.93 14.11 -15.07
N SER A 126 -0.86 13.56 -14.47
CA SER A 126 0.39 13.28 -15.14
C SER A 126 0.37 11.91 -15.81
N VAL A 127 -0.33 11.80 -16.95
CA VAL A 127 0.08 10.80 -17.93
C VAL A 127 1.34 11.39 -18.58
N SER A 128 2.53 10.99 -18.10
CA SER A 128 3.78 11.27 -18.80
C SER A 128 3.63 10.69 -20.21
N LYS A 129 3.63 11.55 -21.23
CA LYS A 129 3.55 11.15 -22.66
C LYS A 129 4.73 10.27 -23.12
N GLU A 130 5.66 9.97 -22.23
CA GLU A 130 6.94 9.32 -22.51
C GLU A 130 6.97 7.85 -22.06
N GLU A 131 6.00 7.37 -21.29
CA GLU A 131 5.91 5.96 -20.88
C GLU A 131 4.67 5.33 -21.53
N GLU A 132 4.88 4.32 -22.38
CA GLU A 132 3.80 3.52 -23.01
C GLU A 132 2.99 2.69 -21.99
N ASP A 133 3.39 2.71 -20.72
CA ASP A 133 2.65 2.10 -19.61
C ASP A 133 1.56 3.06 -19.13
N ALA A 134 0.30 2.68 -19.37
CA ALA A 134 -0.89 3.40 -18.93
C ALA A 134 -1.08 3.34 -17.40
N ASP A 135 -0.19 3.95 -16.64
CA ASP A 135 -0.36 4.20 -15.21
C ASP A 135 -1.19 5.49 -15.05
N ASP A 136 -2.36 5.39 -14.42
CA ASP A 136 -3.19 6.57 -14.12
C ASP A 136 -2.58 7.44 -13.02
N CYS A 137 -1.40 7.07 -12.51
CA CYS A 137 -0.64 7.72 -11.43
C CYS A 137 -1.52 7.98 -10.21
N GLY A 138 -2.61 7.22 -10.08
CA GLY A 138 -3.64 7.36 -9.08
C GLY A 138 -3.38 6.46 -7.89
N HIS A 139 -4.12 6.71 -6.81
CA HIS A 139 -4.09 5.81 -5.66
C HIS A 139 -5.46 5.73 -5.01
N CYS A 140 -5.90 4.50 -4.76
CA CYS A 140 -7.16 4.22 -4.09
C CYS A 140 -6.99 4.03 -2.58
N VAL A 141 -7.97 4.51 -1.84
CA VAL A 141 -8.09 4.32 -0.39
C VAL A 141 -9.49 3.81 -0.05
N LEU A 142 -9.64 3.16 1.09
CA LEU A 142 -10.93 2.71 1.59
C LEU A 142 -11.35 3.51 2.81
N LEU A 143 -12.60 3.96 2.84
CA LEU A 143 -13.18 4.70 3.96
C LEU A 143 -14.11 3.79 4.75
N VAL A 144 -13.83 3.60 6.04
CA VAL A 144 -14.71 2.86 6.95
C VAL A 144 -15.45 3.85 7.83
N LEU A 145 -16.76 3.95 7.66
CA LEU A 145 -17.64 4.81 8.45
C LEU A 145 -18.39 3.95 9.45
N VAL A 146 -18.39 4.35 10.72
CA VAL A 146 -19.10 3.64 11.80
C VAL A 146 -19.94 4.61 12.61
N ARG A 147 -21.21 4.28 12.79
CA ARG A 147 -22.15 5.12 13.54
C ARG A 147 -22.15 4.73 15.01
N GLY A 148 -22.08 5.71 15.91
CA GLY A 148 -22.15 5.48 17.35
C GLY A 148 -23.49 4.84 17.77
N LYS A 149 -23.49 4.17 18.94
CA LYS A 149 -24.69 3.60 19.58
C LYS A 149 -25.18 4.53 20.71
N GLY A 150 -26.50 4.61 20.92
CA GLY A 150 -27.10 5.32 22.05
C GLY A 150 -26.83 6.82 22.03
N GLU A 151 -26.35 7.39 23.14
CA GLU A 151 -26.05 8.84 23.27
C GLU A 151 -25.02 9.36 22.26
N SER A 152 -24.22 8.47 21.64
CA SER A 152 -23.25 8.81 20.60
C SER A 152 -23.78 8.69 19.17
N SER A 153 -25.09 8.49 18.95
CA SER A 153 -25.68 8.24 17.62
C SER A 153 -25.63 9.44 16.66
N GLU A 154 -25.44 10.64 17.19
CA GLU A 154 -25.21 11.90 16.45
C GLU A 154 -23.76 12.06 15.99
N THR A 155 -22.88 11.18 16.43
CA THR A 155 -21.47 11.14 16.05
C THR A 155 -21.14 9.85 15.30
N CYS A 156 -20.24 9.96 14.34
CA CYS A 156 -19.67 8.82 13.64
C CYS A 156 -18.15 8.87 13.74
N ASP A 157 -17.54 7.70 13.63
CA ASP A 157 -16.09 7.57 13.42
C ASP A 157 -15.85 7.29 11.93
N LEU A 158 -14.85 7.96 11.36
CA LEU A 158 -14.45 7.79 9.95
C LEU A 158 -12.99 7.37 9.91
N ALA A 159 -12.71 6.16 9.44
CA ALA A 159 -11.35 5.67 9.24
C ALA A 159 -10.96 5.72 7.76
N VAL A 160 -9.73 6.15 7.48
CA VAL A 160 -9.12 6.08 6.15
C VAL A 160 -8.07 4.99 6.16
N VAL A 161 -8.21 4.01 5.27
CA VAL A 161 -7.29 2.89 5.09
C VAL A 161 -6.46 3.14 3.84
N ASN A 162 -5.15 3.13 4.01
CA ASN A 162 -4.20 3.49 2.96
C ASN A 162 -2.94 2.62 3.05
N THR A 163 -2.46 2.15 1.90
CA THR A 163 -1.28 1.29 1.76
C THR A 163 -0.28 1.81 0.72
N GLY A 164 -0.44 3.04 0.23
CA GLY A 164 0.43 3.65 -0.77
C GLY A 164 0.58 5.16 -0.61
N ASP A 165 0.37 5.93 -1.67
CA ASP A 165 0.55 7.39 -1.60
C ASP A 165 -0.33 8.03 -0.51
N GLY A 166 0.19 9.02 0.22
CA GLY A 166 -0.49 9.65 1.36
C GLY A 166 -0.21 9.02 2.73
N LEU A 167 0.61 7.97 2.82
CA LEU A 167 1.03 7.37 4.10
C LEU A 167 1.81 8.34 5.01
N GLN A 168 2.45 9.37 4.47
CA GLN A 168 3.14 10.42 5.23
C GLN A 168 2.20 11.20 6.18
N TYR A 169 0.87 11.09 5.99
CA TYR A 169 -0.14 11.67 6.88
C TYR A 169 -0.60 10.71 7.99
N HIS A 170 -0.21 9.43 7.92
CA HIS A 170 -0.60 8.43 8.90
C HIS A 170 0.33 8.44 10.13
N PRO A 171 -0.17 8.06 11.32
CA PRO A 171 0.65 8.00 12.52
C PRO A 171 1.76 6.96 12.41
N VAL A 172 2.96 7.32 12.87
CA VAL A 172 4.08 6.40 13.05
C VAL A 172 4.13 5.98 14.52
N VAL A 173 4.29 4.69 14.79
CA VAL A 173 4.45 4.16 16.16
C VAL A 173 5.82 3.52 16.27
N ALA A 174 6.59 3.90 17.28
CA ALA A 174 7.81 3.18 17.62
C ALA A 174 7.43 1.85 18.32
N THR A 175 7.79 0.72 17.73
CA THR A 175 7.59 -0.63 18.27
C THR A 175 8.92 -1.36 18.43
N GLY A 176 9.00 -2.24 19.43
CA GLY A 176 10.21 -3.01 19.74
C GLY A 176 11.04 -2.41 20.88
N GLN A 177 11.95 -3.23 21.39
CA GLN A 177 12.88 -2.82 22.45
C GLN A 177 14.23 -2.42 21.82
N ALA A 178 14.97 -1.55 22.51
CA ALA A 178 16.35 -1.26 22.14
C ALA A 178 17.16 -2.57 22.07
N PRO A 179 18.10 -2.72 21.11
CA PRO A 179 18.69 -1.71 20.24
C PRO A 179 18.04 -1.55 18.85
N HIS A 180 17.00 -2.33 18.53
CA HIS A 180 16.37 -2.34 17.20
C HIS A 180 14.91 -1.88 17.24
N PRO A 181 14.63 -0.60 17.58
CA PRO A 181 13.28 -0.08 17.46
C PRO A 181 12.88 -0.04 15.98
N SER A 182 11.70 -0.58 15.69
CA SER A 182 11.01 -0.44 14.40
C SER A 182 10.04 0.73 14.49
N MET A 183 9.82 1.44 13.38
CA MET A 183 8.84 2.52 13.32
C MET A 183 7.80 2.23 12.24
N PRO A 184 6.97 1.18 12.41
CA PRO A 184 5.88 0.91 11.47
C PRO A 184 4.91 2.10 11.41
N LEU A 185 4.51 2.43 10.19
CA LEU A 185 3.37 3.28 9.92
C LEU A 185 2.10 2.54 10.33
N ARG A 186 1.09 3.29 10.77
CA ARG A 186 -0.28 2.78 10.81
C ARG A 186 -0.87 2.91 9.42
N ASP A 187 -1.48 1.84 8.96
CA ASP A 187 -2.12 1.72 7.65
C ASP A 187 -3.51 2.38 7.64
N SER A 188 -3.96 2.84 8.82
CA SER A 188 -5.28 3.43 9.01
C SER A 188 -5.26 4.64 9.95
N LEU A 189 -6.01 5.67 9.56
CA LEU A 189 -6.20 6.91 10.31
C LEU A 189 -7.68 7.03 10.71
N VAL A 190 -7.97 6.92 12.01
CA VAL A 190 -9.34 6.99 12.54
C VAL A 190 -9.66 8.39 13.07
N LEU A 191 -10.66 9.04 12.47
CA LEU A 191 -11.20 10.34 12.89
C LEU A 191 -12.39 10.10 13.81
N SER A 192 -12.23 10.37 15.10
CA SER A 192 -13.30 10.14 16.07
C SER A 192 -14.19 11.36 16.31
N GLY A 193 -15.49 11.11 16.42
CA GLY A 193 -16.49 12.14 16.74
C GLY A 193 -16.78 13.09 15.58
N CYS A 194 -16.81 12.58 14.36
CA CYS A 194 -17.30 13.32 13.20
C CYS A 194 -18.80 13.59 13.36
N SER A 195 -19.25 14.79 12.97
CA SER A 195 -20.67 15.11 13.02
C SER A 195 -21.42 14.31 11.96
N ARG A 196 -22.49 13.61 12.35
CA ARG A 196 -23.34 12.89 11.41
C ARG A 196 -23.92 13.81 10.34
N ALA A 197 -24.37 15.01 10.73
CA ALA A 197 -24.87 16.02 9.79
C ALA A 197 -23.81 16.42 8.75
N GLY A 198 -22.55 16.53 9.17
CA GLY A 198 -21.43 16.81 8.29
C GLY A 198 -21.17 15.67 7.29
N LEU A 199 -21.18 14.43 7.76
CA LEU A 199 -20.98 13.24 6.91
C LEU A 199 -22.20 12.91 6.04
N CYS A 200 -23.40 13.40 6.37
CA CYS A 200 -24.58 13.29 5.51
C CYS A 200 -24.68 14.42 4.47
N SER A 201 -23.71 15.34 4.43
CA SER A 201 -23.66 16.43 3.47
C SER A 201 -23.17 15.93 2.10
N SER A 202 -23.91 16.25 1.04
CA SER A 202 -23.47 15.98 -0.34
C SER A 202 -22.18 16.72 -0.69
N ALA A 203 -21.96 17.91 -0.13
CA ALA A 203 -20.75 18.68 -0.37
C ALA A 203 -19.49 17.95 0.14
N PHE A 204 -19.60 17.25 1.27
CA PHE A 204 -18.49 16.44 1.80
C PHE A 204 -18.10 15.33 0.83
N TRP A 205 -19.07 14.53 0.39
CA TRP A 205 -18.82 13.43 -0.55
C TRP A 205 -18.41 13.91 -1.93
N TYR A 206 -18.96 15.02 -2.41
CA TYR A 206 -18.49 15.67 -3.63
C TYR A 206 -16.99 15.98 -3.56
N LEU A 207 -16.50 16.55 -2.45
CA LEU A 207 -15.07 16.85 -2.28
C LEU A 207 -14.20 15.59 -2.19
N ILE A 208 -14.73 14.48 -1.68
CA ILE A 208 -14.04 13.18 -1.68
C ILE A 208 -13.93 12.66 -3.12
N TYR A 209 -15.06 12.49 -3.81
CA TYR A 209 -15.13 11.82 -5.11
C TYR A 209 -14.64 12.67 -6.28
N ARG A 210 -14.67 14.01 -6.18
CA ARG A 210 -14.10 14.86 -7.25
C ARG A 210 -12.63 14.54 -7.51
N GLN A 211 -11.91 14.00 -6.53
CA GLN A 211 -10.49 13.68 -6.65
C GLN A 211 -10.25 12.47 -7.56
N LEU A 212 -11.22 11.55 -7.64
CA LEU A 212 -11.19 10.41 -8.57
C LEU A 212 -11.76 10.76 -9.94
N LEU A 213 -12.71 11.70 -10.00
CA LEU A 213 -13.46 11.98 -11.22
C LEU A 213 -12.93 13.16 -12.06
N PHE A 214 -12.24 14.09 -11.40
CA PHE A 214 -11.64 15.26 -12.02
C PHE A 214 -10.15 15.31 -11.64
N PRO A 215 -9.29 14.55 -12.34
CA PRO A 215 -7.85 14.56 -12.07
C PRO A 215 -7.29 15.99 -12.19
N CYS A 216 -6.63 16.46 -11.15
CA CYS A 216 -5.93 17.74 -11.17
C CYS A 216 -4.86 17.79 -10.10
N ASP A 217 -3.82 18.60 -10.30
CA ASP A 217 -2.67 18.69 -9.38
C ASP A 217 -3.06 19.22 -7.99
N SER A 218 -4.25 19.83 -7.87
CA SER A 218 -4.81 20.27 -6.59
C SER A 218 -5.59 19.17 -5.86
N ASN A 219 -5.94 18.08 -6.54
CA ASN A 219 -6.53 16.87 -5.98
C ASN A 219 -5.40 15.88 -5.68
N GLY A 220 -5.47 15.20 -4.55
CA GLY A 220 -4.38 14.34 -4.10
C GLY A 220 -4.39 14.15 -2.59
N PRO A 221 -3.39 13.44 -2.03
CA PRO A 221 -3.38 13.12 -0.62
C PRO A 221 -3.38 14.39 0.23
N ARG A 222 -2.68 15.44 -0.20
CA ARG A 222 -2.64 16.73 0.50
C ARG A 222 -4.03 17.36 0.64
N PHE A 223 -4.90 17.25 -0.35
CA PHE A 223 -6.25 17.81 -0.29
C PHE A 223 -7.14 16.98 0.63
N LEU A 224 -7.13 15.65 0.47
CA LEU A 224 -7.89 14.75 1.34
C LEU A 224 -7.50 14.93 2.80
N TYR A 225 -6.22 14.72 3.14
CA TYR A 225 -5.72 14.75 4.51
C TYR A 225 -5.63 16.19 5.06
N GLY A 226 -5.26 17.18 4.25
CA GLY A 226 -5.06 18.55 4.71
C GLY A 226 -6.34 19.37 4.83
N VAL A 227 -7.37 19.07 4.04
CA VAL A 227 -8.58 19.91 3.93
C VAL A 227 -9.85 19.13 4.27
N VAL A 228 -10.11 18.03 3.57
CA VAL A 228 -11.41 17.33 3.65
C VAL A 228 -11.60 16.62 4.98
N LEU A 229 -10.61 15.85 5.42
CA LEU A 229 -10.70 15.09 6.68
C LEU A 229 -10.77 15.97 7.93
N PRO A 230 -9.95 17.05 8.08
CA PRO A 230 -10.06 17.97 9.21
C PRO A 230 -11.41 18.69 9.27
N PHE A 231 -12.05 18.93 8.12
CA PHE A 231 -13.38 19.52 8.07
C PHE A 231 -14.45 18.58 8.68
N ALA A 232 -14.31 17.26 8.53
CA ALA A 232 -15.28 16.28 9.01
C ALA A 232 -15.39 16.23 10.54
N ASN A 233 -14.27 16.30 11.25
CA ASN A 233 -14.22 16.22 12.72
C ASN A 233 -13.85 17.53 13.43
N LYS A 234 -13.61 18.61 12.67
CA LYS A 234 -13.21 19.94 13.16
C LYS A 234 -11.95 19.91 14.05
N LYS A 235 -11.04 18.96 13.81
CA LYS A 235 -9.81 18.78 14.59
C LYS A 235 -8.59 18.67 13.67
N PRO A 236 -7.41 19.16 14.09
CA PRO A 236 -6.17 18.88 13.36
C PRO A 236 -5.93 17.37 13.28
N LEU A 237 -5.43 16.87 12.14
CA LEU A 237 -5.22 15.43 11.91
C LEU A 237 -4.42 14.75 13.04
N ARG A 238 -3.34 15.39 13.50
CA ARG A 238 -2.44 14.86 14.53
C ARG A 238 -3.13 14.54 15.86
N VAL A 239 -4.25 15.19 16.16
CA VAL A 239 -5.02 14.99 17.40
C VAL A 239 -5.80 13.66 17.38
N ASN A 240 -6.01 13.08 16.19
CA ASN A 240 -6.79 11.85 16.04
C ASN A 240 -6.03 10.57 16.40
N ASN A 241 -4.74 10.67 16.72
CA ASN A 241 -3.92 9.55 17.19
C ASN A 241 -4.15 9.22 18.68
N SER A 242 -5.43 9.16 19.11
CA SER A 242 -5.81 8.90 20.50
C SER A 242 -5.87 7.40 20.83
N SER A 243 -5.89 7.06 22.12
CA SER A 243 -6.01 5.67 22.62
C SER A 243 -7.24 4.91 22.10
N LYS A 244 -8.30 5.60 21.67
CA LYS A 244 -9.46 4.98 21.01
C LYS A 244 -9.11 4.41 19.63
N SER A 245 -8.26 5.11 18.86
CA SER A 245 -7.77 4.68 17.54
C SER A 245 -6.88 3.43 17.63
N GLU A 246 -6.17 3.23 18.76
CA GLU A 246 -5.33 2.05 18.99
C GLU A 246 -6.12 0.73 19.09
N LYS A 247 -7.41 0.80 19.45
CA LYS A 247 -8.27 -0.38 19.49
C LYS A 247 -8.62 -0.90 18.09
N TRP A 248 -8.61 -0.01 17.10
CA TRP A 248 -9.04 -0.28 15.73
C TRP A 248 -7.85 -0.60 14.84
N THR A 249 -6.72 0.05 15.09
CA THR A 249 -5.56 0.02 14.20
C THR A 249 -4.47 -0.93 14.72
N ARG A 250 -3.77 -1.60 13.79
CA ARG A 250 -2.55 -2.36 14.08
C ARG A 250 -1.43 -1.76 13.21
N PRO A 251 -0.26 -1.42 13.77
CA PRO A 251 0.88 -1.02 12.97
C PRO A 251 1.40 -2.26 12.23
N LEU A 252 1.42 -2.22 10.90
CA LEU A 252 1.92 -3.32 10.08
C LEU A 252 2.91 -2.78 9.05
N PRO A 253 3.97 -3.55 8.73
CA PRO A 253 4.93 -3.14 7.73
C PRO A 253 4.25 -3.11 6.35
N ILE A 254 4.50 -2.04 5.61
CA ILE A 254 4.08 -1.92 4.22
C ILE A 254 5.22 -2.49 3.36
N PRO A 255 4.93 -3.36 2.38
CA PRO A 255 5.97 -3.92 1.52
C PRO A 255 6.79 -2.82 0.83
N ALA A 256 8.08 -3.06 0.63
CA ALA A 256 8.96 -2.10 -0.04
C ALA A 256 8.50 -1.76 -1.47
N GLY A 257 7.80 -2.68 -2.14
CA GLY A 257 7.21 -2.46 -3.47
C GLY A 257 5.82 -1.82 -3.47
N GLY A 258 5.31 -1.39 -2.30
CA GLY A 258 3.94 -0.89 -2.15
C GLY A 258 2.86 -1.98 -2.27
N ASP A 259 1.61 -1.55 -2.34
CA ASP A 259 0.42 -2.40 -2.46
C ASP A 259 -0.31 -2.13 -3.78
N LYS A 260 0.34 -2.46 -4.90
CA LYS A 260 -0.22 -2.21 -6.25
C LYS A 260 -1.54 -2.95 -6.52
N SER A 261 -1.77 -4.09 -5.85
CA SER A 261 -2.99 -4.89 -6.02
C SER A 261 -4.13 -4.47 -5.09
N PHE A 262 -3.92 -3.49 -4.19
CA PHE A 262 -4.84 -3.12 -3.11
C PHE A 262 -5.27 -4.28 -2.19
N ALA A 263 -4.64 -5.45 -2.29
CA ALA A 263 -5.02 -6.62 -1.51
C ALA A 263 -4.76 -6.38 -0.02
N LEU A 264 -3.66 -5.68 0.32
CA LEU A 264 -3.42 -5.28 1.70
C LEU A 264 -4.43 -4.22 2.14
N CYS A 265 -4.72 -3.21 1.32
CA CYS A 265 -5.71 -2.18 1.61
C CYS A 265 -7.08 -2.79 1.99
N VAL A 266 -7.54 -3.76 1.19
CA VAL A 266 -8.79 -4.49 1.45
C VAL A 266 -8.69 -5.33 2.71
N GLU A 267 -7.59 -6.08 2.92
CA GLU A 267 -7.37 -6.85 4.15
C GLU A 267 -7.43 -5.94 5.41
N ARG A 268 -6.82 -4.75 5.36
CA ARG A 268 -6.84 -3.77 6.45
C ARG A 268 -8.21 -3.16 6.67
N ALA A 269 -8.96 -2.89 5.60
CA ALA A 269 -10.34 -2.42 5.71
C ALA A 269 -11.24 -3.48 6.34
N LEU A 270 -11.06 -4.76 5.98
CA LEU A 270 -11.80 -5.86 6.59
C LEU A 270 -11.51 -6.00 8.09
N LEU A 271 -10.25 -5.89 8.52
CA LEU A 271 -9.90 -5.88 9.94
C LEU A 271 -10.68 -4.81 10.72
N LEU A 272 -10.77 -3.60 10.17
CA LEU A 272 -11.51 -2.50 10.78
C LEU A 272 -13.02 -2.74 10.78
N CYS A 273 -13.57 -3.26 9.68
CA CYS A 273 -14.99 -3.58 9.59
C CYS A 273 -15.39 -4.66 10.61
N PHE A 274 -14.57 -5.72 10.76
CA PHE A 274 -14.82 -6.75 11.77
C PHE A 274 -14.72 -6.20 13.20
N ALA A 275 -13.72 -5.36 13.48
CA ALA A 275 -13.62 -4.68 14.78
C ALA A 275 -14.83 -3.78 15.04
N ALA A 276 -15.32 -3.06 14.03
CA ALA A 276 -16.51 -2.23 14.10
C ALA A 276 -17.80 -3.04 14.33
N ALA A 277 -17.87 -4.26 13.76
CA ALA A 277 -18.99 -5.18 13.96
C ALA A 277 -19.07 -5.71 15.39
N GLY A 278 -18.01 -5.51 16.19
CA GLY A 278 -17.93 -5.93 17.60
C GLY A 278 -17.02 -7.13 17.84
N LEU A 279 -16.31 -7.62 16.83
CA LEU A 279 -15.30 -8.66 17.02
C LEU A 279 -14.08 -8.09 17.74
N SER A 280 -13.48 -8.90 18.61
CA SER A 280 -12.19 -8.57 19.22
C SER A 280 -11.10 -8.51 18.16
N LYS A 281 -9.97 -7.87 18.48
CA LYS A 281 -8.83 -7.73 17.57
C LYS A 281 -8.32 -9.07 17.04
N ASP A 282 -8.31 -10.09 17.89
CA ASP A 282 -7.88 -11.44 17.52
C ASP A 282 -8.91 -12.07 16.57
N GLU A 283 -10.20 -12.02 16.88
CA GLU A 283 -11.25 -12.54 16.01
C GLU A 283 -11.30 -11.83 14.64
N ALA A 284 -11.15 -10.51 14.61
CA ALA A 284 -11.05 -9.75 13.38
C ALA A 284 -9.83 -10.20 12.55
N SER A 285 -8.69 -10.41 13.19
CA SER A 285 -7.47 -10.94 12.55
C SER A 285 -7.64 -12.38 12.05
N TRP A 286 -8.38 -13.21 12.78
CA TRP A 286 -8.71 -14.55 12.33
C TRP A 286 -9.49 -14.51 11.01
N TRP A 287 -10.53 -13.69 10.93
CA TRP A 287 -11.40 -13.60 9.76
C TRP A 287 -10.74 -12.90 8.57
N ALA A 288 -10.20 -11.70 8.76
CA ALA A 288 -9.60 -10.93 7.66
C ALA A 288 -8.33 -11.58 7.10
N THR A 289 -7.49 -12.16 7.97
CA THR A 289 -6.14 -12.60 7.62
C THR A 289 -6.10 -14.10 7.34
N VAL A 290 -6.53 -14.93 8.30
CA VAL A 290 -6.39 -16.40 8.21
C VAL A 290 -7.49 -16.98 7.32
N ARG A 291 -8.77 -16.70 7.61
CA ARG A 291 -9.89 -17.28 6.86
C ARG A 291 -9.95 -16.83 5.40
N SER A 292 -9.59 -15.59 5.09
CA SER A 292 -9.45 -15.16 3.69
C SER A 292 -8.39 -15.97 2.94
N ARG A 293 -7.24 -16.27 3.58
CA ARG A 293 -6.18 -17.11 2.99
C ARG A 293 -6.57 -18.59 2.89
N VAL A 294 -7.40 -19.09 3.82
CA VAL A 294 -8.02 -20.42 3.69
C VAL A 294 -8.86 -20.48 2.42
N GLY A 295 -9.77 -19.51 2.22
CA GLY A 295 -10.59 -19.46 1.01
C GLY A 295 -9.76 -19.34 -0.27
N LEU A 296 -8.62 -18.63 -0.21
CA LEU A 296 -7.70 -18.51 -1.34
C LEU A 296 -7.07 -19.87 -1.67
N LEU A 297 -6.57 -20.56 -0.65
CA LEU A 297 -5.92 -21.85 -0.83
C LEU A 297 -6.92 -22.94 -1.28
N GLU A 298 -8.16 -22.91 -0.80
CA GLU A 298 -9.25 -23.76 -1.30
C GLU A 298 -9.55 -23.47 -2.78
N THR A 299 -9.58 -22.19 -3.18
CA THR A 299 -9.78 -21.81 -4.57
C THR A 299 -8.63 -22.29 -5.47
N ILE A 300 -7.38 -22.18 -4.98
CA ILE A 300 -6.19 -22.69 -5.67
C ILE A 300 -6.27 -24.22 -5.77
N GLU A 301 -6.64 -24.91 -4.69
CA GLU A 301 -6.78 -26.37 -4.66
C GLU A 301 -7.76 -26.89 -5.71
N GLU A 302 -8.91 -26.24 -5.84
CA GLU A 302 -9.95 -26.51 -6.84
C GLU A 302 -9.46 -26.23 -8.27
N ALA A 303 -8.66 -25.17 -8.46
CA ALA A 303 -8.13 -24.78 -9.75
C ALA A 303 -6.94 -25.65 -10.20
N LEU A 304 -6.21 -26.26 -9.27
CA LEU A 304 -5.06 -27.11 -9.57
C LEU A 304 -5.50 -28.33 -10.40
N PRO A 305 -4.92 -28.52 -11.60
CA PRO A 305 -5.28 -29.64 -12.45
C PRO A 305 -4.84 -30.97 -11.82
N THR A 306 -5.48 -32.06 -12.24
CA THR A 306 -5.09 -33.41 -11.82
C THR A 306 -3.87 -33.94 -12.59
N GLU A 307 -3.57 -33.35 -13.75
CA GLU A 307 -2.49 -33.78 -14.65
C GLU A 307 -1.31 -32.81 -14.59
N ALA A 308 -0.10 -33.33 -14.42
CA ALA A 308 1.13 -32.54 -14.28
C ALA A 308 1.51 -31.74 -15.55
N SER A 309 1.17 -32.24 -16.74
CA SER A 309 1.50 -31.59 -18.03
C SER A 309 0.84 -30.22 -18.26
N LYS A 310 -0.15 -29.87 -17.44
CA LYS A 310 -0.92 -28.62 -17.54
C LYS A 310 -0.48 -27.56 -16.53
N THR A 311 0.45 -27.88 -15.62
CA THR A 311 0.86 -26.95 -14.57
C THR A 311 2.27 -26.45 -14.84
N THR A 312 2.44 -25.13 -14.77
CA THR A 312 3.75 -24.50 -14.91
C THR A 312 4.49 -24.48 -13.56
N PRO A 313 5.83 -24.51 -13.54
CA PRO A 313 6.61 -24.36 -12.31
C PRO A 313 6.30 -23.06 -11.54
N GLY A 314 5.95 -21.99 -12.27
CA GLY A 314 5.55 -20.72 -11.66
C GLY A 314 4.25 -20.83 -10.87
N GLU A 315 3.25 -21.55 -11.38
CA GLU A 315 2.00 -21.80 -10.66
C GLU A 315 2.23 -22.63 -9.39
N LEU A 316 3.08 -23.67 -9.47
CA LEU A 316 3.45 -24.46 -8.30
C LEU A 316 4.15 -23.62 -7.23
N ALA A 317 5.08 -22.74 -7.65
CA ALA A 317 5.74 -21.81 -6.74
C ALA A 317 4.74 -20.85 -6.07
N LEU A 318 3.74 -20.35 -6.81
CA LEU A 318 2.66 -19.53 -6.24
C LEU A 318 1.83 -20.29 -5.20
N VAL A 319 1.54 -21.57 -5.43
CA VAL A 319 0.83 -22.42 -4.46
C VAL A 319 1.65 -22.59 -3.18
N HIS A 320 2.96 -22.86 -3.28
CA HIS A 320 3.86 -22.92 -2.13
C HIS A 320 3.88 -21.62 -1.33
N VAL A 321 3.93 -20.47 -2.02
CA VAL A 321 3.88 -19.15 -1.38
C VAL A 321 2.54 -18.94 -0.67
N ALA A 322 1.41 -19.29 -1.30
CA ALA A 322 0.08 -19.17 -0.70
C ALA A 322 -0.07 -20.05 0.54
N ALA A 323 0.35 -21.32 0.47
CA ALA A 323 0.33 -22.24 1.61
C ALA A 323 1.23 -21.77 2.76
N SER A 324 2.45 -21.33 2.45
CA SER A 324 3.39 -20.77 3.43
C SER A 324 2.85 -19.51 4.10
N ALA A 325 2.22 -18.62 3.32
CA ALA A 325 1.58 -17.41 3.84
C ALA A 325 0.40 -17.71 4.77
N LEU A 326 -0.43 -18.72 4.44
CA LEU A 326 -1.51 -19.19 5.32
C LEU A 326 -0.96 -19.76 6.63
N CYS A 327 0.01 -20.68 6.55
CA CYS A 327 0.63 -21.29 7.73
C CYS A 327 1.28 -20.25 8.64
N ARG A 328 1.98 -19.26 8.07
CA ARG A 328 2.59 -18.15 8.83
C ARG A 328 1.52 -17.30 9.51
N ALA A 329 0.48 -16.89 8.79
CA ALA A 329 -0.61 -16.09 9.36
C ALA A 329 -1.32 -16.83 10.50
N ALA A 330 -1.56 -18.13 10.34
CA ALA A 330 -2.17 -18.96 11.37
C ALA A 330 -1.26 -19.12 12.60
N ALA A 331 0.05 -19.32 12.40
CA ALA A 331 1.03 -19.43 13.48
C ALA A 331 1.17 -18.12 14.27
N GLU A 332 1.28 -16.98 13.57
CA GLU A 332 1.33 -15.65 14.20
C GLU A 332 0.06 -15.35 14.99
N HIS A 333 -1.11 -15.69 14.44
CA HIS A 333 -2.38 -15.54 15.15
C HIS A 333 -2.42 -16.42 16.41
N ALA A 334 -1.99 -17.68 16.32
CA ALA A 334 -1.97 -18.61 17.46
C ALA A 334 -1.08 -18.13 18.62
N GLN A 335 0.03 -17.44 18.34
CA GLN A 335 0.93 -16.89 19.37
C GLN A 335 0.27 -15.79 20.22
N HIS A 336 -0.65 -15.04 19.62
CA HIS A 336 -1.31 -13.90 20.28
C HIS A 336 -2.70 -14.24 20.82
N PHE A 337 -3.25 -15.40 20.46
CA PHE A 337 -4.58 -15.82 20.84
C PHE A 337 -4.74 -15.95 22.35
N LYS A 338 -5.57 -15.07 22.92
CA LYS A 338 -6.07 -15.16 24.29
C LYS A 338 -7.52 -15.57 24.21
N SER A 339 -7.85 -16.77 24.72
CA SER A 339 -9.19 -17.37 24.79
C SER A 339 -10.32 -16.45 24.28
N SER A 340 -10.76 -16.68 23.04
CA SER A 340 -11.80 -15.90 22.37
C SER A 340 -12.85 -16.83 21.73
N ARG A 341 -13.96 -16.29 21.23
CA ARG A 341 -15.03 -17.09 20.59
C ARG A 341 -14.54 -17.73 19.28
N TYR A 342 -13.66 -17.05 18.57
CA TYR A 342 -12.99 -17.56 17.38
C TYR A 342 -11.46 -17.54 17.54
N PRO A 343 -10.74 -18.50 16.94
CA PRO A 343 -11.23 -19.66 16.20
C PRO A 343 -12.02 -20.68 17.03
N GLU A 344 -12.90 -21.43 16.37
CA GLU A 344 -13.56 -22.60 16.96
C GLU A 344 -12.52 -23.68 17.33
N PRO A 345 -12.81 -24.53 18.34
CA PRO A 345 -11.95 -25.65 18.68
C PRO A 345 -11.70 -26.54 17.44
N GLY A 346 -10.44 -26.72 17.08
CA GLY A 346 -10.03 -27.51 15.90
C GLY A 346 -9.84 -26.71 14.62
N ALA A 347 -10.14 -25.41 14.57
CA ALA A 347 -9.99 -24.64 13.32
C ALA A 347 -8.52 -24.54 12.84
N TYR A 348 -7.55 -24.47 13.75
CA TYR A 348 -6.12 -24.53 13.37
C TYR A 348 -5.72 -25.87 12.76
N GLU A 349 -6.34 -26.96 13.23
CA GLU A 349 -6.12 -28.29 12.69
C GLU A 349 -6.76 -28.42 11.30
N GLU A 350 -7.92 -27.80 11.06
CA GLU A 350 -8.49 -27.68 9.71
C GLU A 350 -7.56 -26.91 8.76
N VAL A 351 -7.00 -25.77 9.21
CA VAL A 351 -6.01 -24.99 8.44
C VAL A 351 -4.80 -25.84 8.08
N ARG A 352 -4.25 -26.57 9.07
CA ARG A 352 -3.12 -27.47 8.85
C ARG A 352 -3.46 -28.56 7.83
N ARG A 353 -4.59 -29.24 7.98
CA ARG A 353 -5.02 -30.30 7.05
C ARG A 353 -5.21 -29.80 5.62
N LEU A 354 -5.74 -28.59 5.45
CA LEU A 354 -5.85 -27.97 4.13
C LEU A 354 -4.46 -27.72 3.53
N ALA A 355 -3.55 -27.10 4.30
CA ALA A 355 -2.19 -26.84 3.82
C ALA A 355 -1.45 -28.14 3.47
N ASP A 356 -1.50 -29.15 4.34
CA ASP A 356 -0.86 -30.45 4.11
C ASP A 356 -1.43 -31.14 2.87
N ARG A 357 -2.76 -31.12 2.68
CA ARG A 357 -3.43 -31.70 1.51
C ARG A 357 -3.02 -31.03 0.21
N VAL A 358 -2.97 -29.70 0.18
CA VAL A 358 -2.55 -28.95 -1.02
C VAL A 358 -1.08 -29.17 -1.32
N LEU A 359 -0.20 -29.15 -0.31
CA LEU A 359 1.23 -29.41 -0.49
C LEU A 359 1.50 -30.84 -0.96
N GLN A 360 0.75 -31.83 -0.47
CA GLN A 360 0.82 -33.21 -0.98
C GLN A 360 0.40 -33.30 -2.44
N LYS A 361 -0.69 -32.61 -2.84
CA LYS A 361 -1.13 -32.55 -4.24
C LYS A 361 -0.06 -31.92 -5.14
N VAL A 362 0.58 -30.84 -4.68
CA VAL A 362 1.69 -30.18 -5.39
C VAL A 362 2.89 -31.12 -5.53
N ALA A 363 3.30 -31.80 -4.46
CA ALA A 363 4.41 -32.76 -4.51
C ALA A 363 4.17 -33.88 -5.54
N LEU A 364 2.94 -34.41 -5.61
CA LEU A 364 2.58 -35.41 -6.63
C LEU A 364 2.65 -34.87 -8.05
N LEU A 365 2.28 -33.60 -8.28
CA LEU A 365 2.38 -32.95 -9.58
C LEU A 365 3.83 -32.69 -9.98
N GLU A 366 4.69 -32.31 -9.02
CA GLU A 366 6.12 -32.14 -9.21
C GLU A 366 6.81 -33.47 -9.56
N GLU A 367 6.47 -34.55 -8.85
CA GLU A 367 7.00 -35.90 -9.10
C GLU A 367 6.51 -36.49 -10.44
N SER A 368 5.24 -36.27 -10.78
CA SER A 368 4.64 -36.76 -12.03
C SER A 368 5.08 -35.94 -13.25
N GLY A 369 5.52 -34.70 -13.03
CA GLY A 369 6.09 -33.82 -14.05
C GLY A 369 7.55 -34.11 -14.38
N GLY A 370 8.01 -35.36 -14.15
CA GLY A 370 9.39 -35.85 -14.06
C GLY A 370 10.41 -35.57 -15.18
N GLU A 371 10.19 -34.56 -16.02
CA GLU A 371 11.20 -33.95 -16.90
C GLU A 371 11.09 -32.40 -16.95
N LEU A 372 10.45 -31.77 -15.97
CA LEU A 372 10.52 -30.31 -15.82
C LEU A 372 11.91 -29.96 -15.30
N GLN A 373 12.78 -29.61 -16.24
CA GLN A 373 14.10 -29.03 -16.00
C GLN A 373 14.05 -28.12 -14.78
N SER A 374 14.88 -28.46 -13.79
CA SER A 374 15.35 -27.53 -12.76
C SER A 374 15.39 -26.12 -13.35
N ALA A 375 14.76 -25.15 -12.68
CA ALA A 375 14.85 -23.74 -13.05
C ALA A 375 16.27 -23.15 -12.92
N GLN A 376 17.30 -24.00 -12.87
CA GLN A 376 18.67 -23.61 -13.18
C GLN A 376 18.90 -23.75 -14.69
N PRO A 377 19.35 -22.70 -15.38
CA PRO A 377 19.84 -22.86 -16.74
C PRO A 377 20.94 -23.94 -16.72
N PRO A 378 20.95 -24.90 -17.67
CA PRO A 378 22.04 -25.87 -17.76
C PRO A 378 23.36 -25.09 -17.85
N PRO A 379 24.42 -25.51 -17.13
CA PRO A 379 25.72 -24.88 -17.29
C PRO A 379 26.08 -24.95 -18.76
N ALA A 380 26.29 -23.77 -19.37
CA ALA A 380 26.61 -23.66 -20.78
C ALA A 380 27.97 -24.30 -21.05
N ALA A 381 27.97 -25.60 -21.32
CA ALA A 381 29.04 -26.21 -22.09
C ALA A 381 28.85 -25.68 -23.52
N LEU A 382 29.55 -24.61 -23.87
CA LEU A 382 29.63 -24.13 -25.24
C LEU A 382 30.64 -25.03 -25.97
N PRO A 383 30.22 -26.01 -26.79
CA PRO A 383 31.10 -26.49 -27.83
C PRO A 383 31.33 -25.31 -28.78
N LEU A 384 32.57 -25.10 -29.19
CA LEU A 384 32.94 -24.17 -30.25
C LEU A 384 32.12 -24.48 -31.51
N LEU A 385 31.01 -23.77 -31.69
CA LEU A 385 30.15 -23.90 -32.86
C LEU A 385 30.77 -23.10 -34.00
N GLN A 386 31.11 -23.80 -35.08
CA GLN A 386 31.52 -23.20 -36.34
C GLN A 386 30.40 -22.30 -36.89
N GLU A 387 30.79 -21.13 -37.39
CA GLU A 387 29.91 -20.03 -37.84
C GLU A 387 28.91 -20.40 -38.96
N SER A 388 28.97 -21.60 -39.52
CA SER A 388 28.11 -22.05 -40.63
C SER A 388 26.78 -22.67 -40.18
N ALA A 389 26.52 -22.87 -38.89
CA ALA A 389 25.31 -23.55 -38.39
C ALA A 389 24.07 -22.65 -38.22
N THR A 390 24.06 -21.42 -38.73
CA THR A 390 22.99 -20.42 -38.46
C THR A 390 21.95 -20.26 -39.59
N ARG A 391 21.91 -21.13 -40.59
CA ARG A 391 20.89 -21.07 -41.66
C ARG A 391 19.99 -22.30 -41.64
N PHE A 392 18.91 -22.21 -40.86
CA PHE A 392 17.76 -23.10 -40.99
C PHE A 392 16.66 -22.37 -41.78
N GLU A 393 16.38 -22.80 -43.01
CA GLU A 393 15.21 -22.33 -43.75
C GLU A 393 13.95 -22.72 -42.98
N HIS A 394 13.03 -21.75 -42.82
CA HIS A 394 11.78 -21.79 -42.03
C HIS A 394 11.82 -21.35 -40.55
N PHE A 395 12.97 -20.92 -40.02
CA PHE A 395 13.09 -20.29 -38.68
C PHE A 395 13.33 -18.77 -38.73
N GLU A 396 12.71 -18.08 -39.70
CA GLU A 396 12.89 -16.63 -39.92
C GLU A 396 12.32 -15.73 -38.79
N ARG A 397 11.62 -16.29 -37.80
CA ARG A 397 11.19 -15.58 -36.58
C ARG A 397 12.21 -15.62 -35.44
N LEU A 398 13.33 -16.33 -35.60
CA LEU A 398 14.47 -16.31 -34.68
C LEU A 398 15.58 -15.39 -35.19
N VAL A 399 15.26 -14.39 -36.02
CA VAL A 399 16.13 -13.23 -36.12
C VAL A 399 16.18 -12.62 -34.72
N LYS A 400 17.39 -12.44 -34.17
CA LYS A 400 17.60 -11.62 -32.98
C LYS A 400 17.04 -10.23 -33.28
N GLU A 401 15.79 -9.99 -32.92
CA GLU A 401 15.39 -8.64 -32.60
C GLU A 401 16.29 -8.20 -31.44
N ASP A 402 16.76 -6.95 -31.52
CA ASP A 402 17.62 -6.37 -30.52
C ASP A 402 16.83 -6.14 -29.22
N VAL A 403 16.67 -7.21 -28.45
CA VAL A 403 15.98 -7.25 -27.14
C VAL A 403 16.74 -6.47 -26.06
N GLU A 404 17.95 -5.95 -26.35
CA GLU A 404 18.65 -5.05 -25.43
C GLU A 404 17.88 -3.75 -25.20
N LYS A 405 17.00 -3.35 -26.12
CA LYS A 405 16.07 -2.22 -25.91
C LYS A 405 14.85 -2.58 -25.04
N LEU A 406 14.57 -3.87 -24.84
CA LEU A 406 13.45 -4.38 -24.04
C LEU A 406 13.85 -4.77 -22.61
N LYS A 407 15.16 -4.93 -22.36
CA LYS A 407 15.69 -4.80 -21.00
C LYS A 407 15.61 -3.32 -20.67
N GLY A 408 14.58 -2.89 -19.93
CA GLY A 408 14.60 -1.56 -19.30
C GLY A 408 15.96 -1.30 -18.64
N GLU A 409 16.34 -0.03 -18.50
CA GLU A 409 17.67 0.35 -18.03
C GLU A 409 18.08 -0.51 -16.82
N VAL A 410 19.09 -1.37 -17.02
CA VAL A 410 19.68 -2.12 -15.92
C VAL A 410 20.37 -1.09 -15.06
N ASP A 411 19.68 -0.66 -14.00
CA ASP A 411 20.23 0.25 -13.01
C ASP A 411 21.52 -0.42 -12.50
N PRO A 412 22.71 0.10 -12.84
CA PRO A 412 23.96 -0.59 -12.56
C PRO A 412 24.01 -0.85 -11.06
N PRO A 413 24.52 -2.01 -10.61
CA PRO A 413 24.54 -2.34 -9.20
C PRO A 413 25.25 -1.21 -8.44
N ARG A 414 24.47 -0.38 -7.76
CA ARG A 414 25.00 0.83 -7.13
C ARG A 414 25.85 0.36 -5.97
N ILE A 415 27.12 0.76 -5.97
CA ILE A 415 28.05 0.39 -4.92
C ILE A 415 27.57 1.04 -3.62
N LEU A 416 27.08 0.22 -2.70
CA LEU A 416 26.75 0.66 -1.35
C LEU A 416 28.04 1.10 -0.64
N ILE A 417 28.12 2.39 -0.34
CA ILE A 417 29.21 2.97 0.46
C ILE A 417 28.81 2.85 1.94
N PRO A 418 29.57 2.16 2.79
CA PRO A 418 29.24 2.02 4.20
C PRO A 418 29.13 3.38 4.92
N VAL A 419 28.00 3.62 5.58
CA VAL A 419 27.79 4.80 6.43
C VAL A 419 28.25 4.50 7.86
N LEU A 420 29.43 5.00 8.22
CA LEU A 420 30.05 4.76 9.53
C LEU A 420 29.72 5.87 10.52
N THR A 421 28.58 5.76 11.21
CA THR A 421 28.17 6.71 12.27
C THR A 421 29.12 6.73 13.47
N SER A 422 29.90 5.67 13.66
CA SER A 422 30.98 5.57 14.66
C SER A 422 32.14 6.55 14.44
N ARG A 423 32.20 7.23 13.28
CA ARG A 423 33.21 8.28 13.02
C ARG A 423 32.90 9.59 13.74
N LEU A 424 31.70 9.76 14.29
CA LEU A 424 31.39 10.92 15.11
C LEU A 424 32.11 10.83 16.46
N PRO A 425 32.70 11.94 16.95
CA PRO A 425 33.37 11.95 18.25
C PRO A 425 32.36 11.75 19.38
N VAL A 426 32.82 11.26 20.53
CA VAL A 426 31.97 11.02 21.71
C VAL A 426 31.70 12.30 22.51
N SER A 427 32.59 13.29 22.42
CA SER A 427 32.48 14.59 23.11
C SER A 427 33.27 15.64 22.33
N ILE A 428 32.78 16.88 22.37
CA ILE A 428 33.38 18.04 21.71
C ILE A 428 33.76 19.06 22.77
N ARG A 429 35.02 19.51 22.77
CA ARG A 429 35.54 20.48 23.74
C ARG A 429 35.96 21.79 23.10
N THR A 430 36.31 21.77 21.82
CA THR A 430 36.80 22.96 21.11
C THR A 430 35.89 23.36 19.94
N PRO A 431 35.84 24.65 19.56
CA PRO A 431 35.09 25.11 18.39
C PRO A 431 35.53 24.46 17.07
N LEU A 432 36.82 24.13 16.95
CA LEU A 432 37.37 23.45 15.77
C LEU A 432 36.88 22.00 15.65
N GLU A 433 36.77 21.29 16.78
CA GLU A 433 36.15 19.96 16.84
C GLU A 433 34.66 20.03 16.50
N ALA A 434 33.95 21.07 16.96
CA ALA A 434 32.55 21.29 16.60
C ALA A 434 32.37 21.49 15.08
N ALA A 435 33.19 22.34 14.46
CA ALA A 435 33.17 22.55 13.02
C ALA A 435 33.47 21.25 12.26
N SER A 436 34.49 20.50 12.68
CA SER A 436 34.85 19.20 12.08
C SER A 436 33.74 18.17 12.23
N CYS A 437 33.07 18.12 13.38
CA CYS A 437 31.93 17.22 13.62
C CYS A 437 30.72 17.60 12.77
N CYS A 438 30.40 18.89 12.62
CA CYS A 438 29.33 19.35 11.72
C CYS A 438 29.62 18.98 10.26
N ARG A 439 30.89 19.10 9.84
CA ARG A 439 31.33 18.67 8.50
C ARG A 439 31.15 17.17 8.28
N LEU A 440 31.61 16.35 9.22
CA LEU A 440 31.43 14.90 9.15
C LEU A 440 29.96 14.52 9.15
N THR A 441 29.14 15.20 9.94
CA THR A 441 27.69 14.98 9.99
C THR A 441 27.04 15.30 8.64
N ALA A 442 27.35 16.44 8.03
CA ALA A 442 26.84 16.79 6.70
C ALA A 442 27.25 15.75 5.63
N GLN A 443 28.47 15.22 5.69
CA GLN A 443 28.92 14.15 4.80
C GLN A 443 28.13 12.85 5.01
N LEU A 444 27.91 12.44 6.26
CA LEU A 444 27.12 11.25 6.58
C LEU A 444 25.66 11.39 6.11
N LEU A 445 25.05 12.56 6.30
CA LEU A 445 23.70 12.84 5.82
C LEU A 445 23.64 12.80 4.29
N THR A 446 24.62 13.38 3.61
CA THR A 446 24.69 13.34 2.14
C THR A 446 24.76 11.90 1.64
N LEU A 447 25.56 11.04 2.28
CA LEU A 447 25.65 9.62 1.92
C LEU A 447 24.34 8.88 2.17
N LEU A 448 23.71 9.10 3.32
CA LEU A 448 22.43 8.46 3.67
C LEU A 448 21.30 8.87 2.73
N ILE A 449 21.22 10.15 2.36
CA ILE A 449 20.20 10.67 1.43
C ILE A 449 20.43 10.10 0.04
N ASN A 450 21.68 10.09 -0.45
CA ASN A 450 22.00 9.56 -1.78
C ASN A 450 21.79 8.04 -1.89
N GLN A 451 21.69 7.33 -0.77
CA GLN A 451 21.48 5.87 -0.70
C GLN A 451 20.15 5.49 -0.02
N GLN A 452 19.21 6.44 0.07
CA GLN A 452 17.98 6.26 0.87
C GLN A 452 17.09 5.12 0.38
N ASP A 453 17.10 4.84 -0.93
CA ASP A 453 16.29 3.79 -1.55
C ASP A 453 16.86 2.39 -1.28
N GLN A 454 18.12 2.31 -0.84
CA GLN A 454 18.84 1.05 -0.62
C GLN A 454 19.10 0.75 0.86
N ILE A 455 19.23 1.77 1.69
CA ILE A 455 19.42 1.62 3.13
C ILE A 455 18.05 1.68 3.81
N ALA A 456 17.57 0.52 4.26
CA ALA A 456 16.39 0.44 5.11
C ALA A 456 16.55 1.40 6.30
N HIS A 457 15.53 2.26 6.51
CA HIS A 457 15.52 3.27 7.57
C HIS A 457 16.54 4.42 7.42
N ALA A 458 17.00 4.73 6.20
CA ALA A 458 17.84 5.91 5.96
C ALA A 458 17.27 7.23 6.54
N PRO A 459 15.95 7.55 6.40
CA PRO A 459 15.39 8.76 7.00
C PRO A 459 15.48 8.77 8.54
N ALA A 460 15.26 7.62 9.18
CA ALA A 460 15.39 7.49 10.64
C ALA A 460 16.84 7.63 11.08
N SER A 461 17.79 7.11 10.29
CA SER A 461 19.22 7.24 10.54
C SER A 461 19.70 8.70 10.39
N CYS A 462 19.20 9.42 9.38
CA CYS A 462 19.42 10.86 9.24
C CYS A 462 18.94 11.63 10.47
N PHE A 463 17.71 11.35 10.91
CA PHE A 463 17.17 11.96 12.12
C PHE A 463 18.01 11.64 13.36
N ALA A 464 18.40 10.38 13.56
CA ALA A 464 19.19 9.95 14.70
C ALA A 464 20.56 10.64 14.74
N VAL A 465 21.23 10.79 13.59
CA VAL A 465 22.52 11.49 13.46
C VAL A 465 22.37 12.97 13.81
N VAL A 466 21.34 13.64 13.31
CA VAL A 466 21.07 15.07 13.58
C VAL A 466 20.71 15.28 15.04
N ALA A 467 19.83 14.44 15.59
CA ALA A 467 19.46 14.48 17.00
C ALA A 467 20.68 14.26 17.89
N HIS A 468 21.55 13.30 17.56
CA HIS A 468 22.77 13.04 18.30
C HIS A 468 23.73 14.25 18.26
N LEU A 469 23.92 14.87 17.08
CA LEU A 469 24.72 16.08 16.93
C LEU A 469 24.20 17.21 17.83
N LEU A 470 22.91 17.53 17.75
CA LEU A 470 22.33 18.70 18.41
C LEU A 470 22.12 18.51 19.93
N THR A 471 21.86 17.28 20.38
CA THR A 471 21.51 17.02 21.78
C THR A 471 22.66 16.50 22.63
N ARG A 472 23.66 15.85 22.00
CA ARG A 472 24.75 15.20 22.74
C ARG A 472 26.13 15.73 22.41
N LEU A 473 26.38 16.11 21.16
CA LEU A 473 27.73 16.51 20.73
C LEU A 473 27.94 18.01 20.83
N LEU A 474 27.03 18.82 20.27
CA LEU A 474 27.12 20.26 20.34
C LEU A 474 26.66 20.76 21.72
N PRO A 475 27.48 21.58 22.42
CA PRO A 475 27.07 22.18 23.68
C PRO A 475 25.87 23.10 23.47
N MET A 476 24.87 23.01 24.35
CA MET A 476 23.71 23.92 24.30
C MET A 476 24.15 25.37 24.59
N PRO A 477 23.65 26.36 23.85
CA PRO A 477 23.94 27.76 24.15
C PRO A 477 23.35 28.17 25.50
N LEU A 478 24.14 28.87 26.32
CA LEU A 478 23.64 29.46 27.55
C LEU A 478 22.70 30.64 27.26
N PRO A 479 21.70 30.90 28.12
CA PRO A 479 20.83 32.07 28.03
C PRO A 479 21.61 33.37 27.91
N ILE A 480 21.04 34.36 27.21
CA ILE A 480 21.70 35.65 26.95
C ILE A 480 22.08 36.35 28.26
N ASP A 481 21.24 36.23 29.28
CA ASP A 481 21.38 36.90 30.58
C ASP A 481 22.20 36.09 31.61
N HIS A 482 22.85 35.00 31.21
CA HIS A 482 23.61 34.18 32.14
C HIS A 482 24.86 34.93 32.66
N PRO A 483 25.04 35.11 33.99
CA PRO A 483 26.08 35.98 34.55
C PRO A 483 27.51 35.52 34.23
N ARG A 484 27.69 34.22 33.94
CA ARG A 484 29.00 33.63 33.55
C ARG A 484 29.05 33.20 32.08
N LYS A 485 28.24 33.82 31.22
CA LYS A 485 28.17 33.47 29.78
C LYS A 485 29.54 33.53 29.13
N ALA A 486 30.29 34.62 29.32
CA ALA A 486 31.61 34.82 28.72
C ALA A 486 32.64 33.73 29.10
N GLU A 487 32.55 33.18 30.31
CA GLU A 487 33.48 32.18 30.83
C GLU A 487 33.07 30.73 30.51
N LEU A 488 31.77 30.43 30.58
CA LEU A 488 31.25 29.06 30.55
C LEU A 488 30.55 28.69 29.23
N CYS A 489 30.14 29.67 28.43
CA CYS A 489 29.45 29.39 27.19
C CYS A 489 30.47 28.98 26.12
N PHE A 490 30.34 27.76 25.63
CA PHE A 490 31.09 27.26 24.48
C PHE A 490 31.03 28.23 23.28
N TRP A 491 29.86 28.85 23.06
CA TRP A 491 29.61 29.73 21.93
C TRP A 491 30.11 31.17 22.11
N SER A 492 30.59 31.55 23.29
CA SER A 492 31.22 32.85 23.54
C SER A 492 32.74 32.78 23.61
N GLN A 493 33.32 31.61 23.37
CA GLN A 493 34.77 31.46 23.25
C GLN A 493 35.27 32.25 22.04
N ASP A 494 36.51 32.72 22.11
CA ASP A 494 37.13 33.42 20.98
C ASP A 494 37.37 32.42 19.83
N MET A 495 36.79 32.71 18.67
CA MET A 495 36.80 31.82 17.50
C MET A 495 37.38 32.54 16.30
N VAL A 496 38.31 31.89 15.62
CA VAL A 496 38.78 32.35 14.31
C VAL A 496 37.59 32.42 13.34
N TYR A 497 37.55 33.48 12.54
CA TYR A 497 36.48 33.73 11.58
C TYR A 497 36.20 32.52 10.67
N GLU A 498 37.25 31.85 10.20
CA GLU A 498 37.17 30.66 9.35
C GLU A 498 36.38 29.52 10.02
N THR A 499 36.67 29.22 11.29
CA THR A 499 35.96 28.19 12.07
C THR A 499 34.49 28.55 12.25
N LYS A 500 34.18 29.82 12.50
CA LYS A 500 32.81 30.32 12.64
C LYS A 500 32.04 30.19 11.32
N ALA A 501 32.67 30.56 10.21
CA ALA A 501 32.09 30.44 8.87
C ALA A 501 31.84 28.97 8.51
N ASP A 502 32.79 28.08 8.80
CA ASP A 502 32.67 26.65 8.47
C ASP A 502 31.58 25.96 9.31
N LEU A 503 31.46 26.31 10.60
CA LEU A 503 30.41 25.81 11.47
C LEU A 503 29.03 26.26 10.99
N MET A 504 28.85 27.54 10.71
CA MET A 504 27.59 28.08 10.21
C MET A 504 27.20 27.49 8.86
N ARG A 505 28.17 27.32 7.95
CA ARG A 505 27.95 26.70 6.64
C ARG A 505 27.43 25.27 6.77
N HIS A 506 28.05 24.44 7.61
CA HIS A 506 27.62 23.05 7.76
C HIS A 506 26.32 22.91 8.54
N LEU A 507 26.05 23.75 9.54
CA LEU A 507 24.73 23.77 10.19
C LEU A 507 23.64 24.15 9.20
N TYR A 508 23.91 25.08 8.29
CA TYR A 508 22.98 25.43 7.21
C TYR A 508 22.76 24.25 6.25
N LEU A 509 23.83 23.55 5.84
CA LEU A 509 23.71 22.35 4.98
C LEU A 509 22.91 21.24 5.66
N ILE A 510 23.16 20.98 6.95
CA ILE A 510 22.41 20.00 7.75
C ILE A 510 20.92 20.39 7.80
N ARG A 511 20.60 21.67 8.01
CA ARG A 511 19.23 22.16 7.98
C ARG A 511 18.58 21.95 6.60
N ALA A 512 19.27 22.30 5.52
CA ALA A 512 18.75 22.16 4.17
C ALA A 512 18.52 20.70 3.76
N GLN A 513 19.30 19.77 4.31
CA GLN A 513 19.18 18.33 4.09
C GLN A 513 18.08 17.66 4.95
N THR A 514 17.51 18.39 5.92
CA THR A 514 16.51 17.88 6.87
C THR A 514 15.15 18.57 6.75
N SER A 515 15.05 19.59 5.88
CA SER A 515 13.81 20.26 5.47
C SER A 515 13.20 19.59 4.25
#